data_AF-A0A6L3EL93-F1
#
_entry.id   AF-A0A6L3EL93-F1
#
_cell.length_a   1.000
_cell.length_b   1.000
_cell.length_c   1.000
_cell.angle_alpha   90.00
_cell.angle_beta   90.00
_cell.angle_gamma   90.00
#
_symmetry.space_group_name_H-M   'P 1'
#
loop_
_entity.id
_entity.type
_entity.pdbx_description
1 polymer ?
#
loop_
_entity_poly.entity_id
_entity_poly.type
_entity_poly.pdbx_seq_one_letter_code
_entity_poly.pdbx_strand_id
1 'polypeptide(L)'
;MVQAVTETSASAQQSSNVTSPSSAADATAVTEGDSADTTDTGNDAQQSSDGSSTAVSSEAAAVTEAEGDSPDTAADSANGGDVFQQACAMCHTTGVAGAPKVGDIPAWENRIAQGAEMLYNHAINGFQGEAGLMPPKGGNMSLSDDDVRAAVDHMVNQSR
;
A
#
# COMPACT_ATOMS: atom_id res chain seq x y z
N MET A 1 50.02 6.90 56.05
CA MET A 1 49.46 8.00 55.24
C MET A 1 50.43 8.27 54.11
N VAL A 2 50.18 7.65 52.95
CA VAL A 2 51.03 7.70 51.74
C VAL A 2 50.39 8.69 50.77
N GLN A 3 51.19 9.61 50.26
CA GLN A 3 50.82 10.63 49.27
C GLN A 3 50.97 10.06 47.84
N ALA A 4 50.07 10.44 46.94
CA ALA A 4 50.27 10.49 45.49
C ALA A 4 49.24 11.50 44.91
N VAL A 5 49.60 12.77 44.66
CA VAL A 5 50.03 13.35 43.37
C VAL A 5 49.29 12.75 42.16
N THR A 6 48.22 13.37 41.66
CA THR A 6 48.14 14.39 40.57
C THR A 6 48.75 13.98 39.23
N GLU A 7 47.90 13.52 38.31
CA GLU A 7 48.03 13.55 36.84
C GLU A 7 46.59 13.44 36.29
N THR A 8 46.13 14.05 35.20
CA THR A 8 46.77 14.81 34.13
C THR A 8 45.67 15.62 33.43
N SER A 9 46.02 16.84 33.02
CA SER A 9 45.19 17.76 32.26
C SER A 9 45.43 17.59 30.76
N ALA A 10 44.34 17.79 30.01
CA ALA A 10 44.28 18.62 28.81
C ALA A 10 44.65 18.05 27.41
N SER A 11 43.78 18.50 26.49
CA SER A 11 44.06 18.97 25.12
C SER A 11 43.99 17.98 23.95
N ALA A 12 42.84 18.08 23.28
CA ALA A 12 42.71 18.52 21.88
C ALA A 12 43.70 17.95 20.85
N GLN A 13 43.16 17.17 19.91
CA GLN A 13 43.55 17.29 18.51
C GLN A 13 42.32 17.26 17.60
N GLN A 14 42.13 18.39 16.93
CA GLN A 14 41.27 18.65 15.80
C GLN A 14 42.19 18.71 14.58
N SER A 15 41.96 17.92 13.54
CA SER A 15 42.49 18.10 12.18
C SER A 15 41.75 17.13 11.25
N SER A 16 40.79 17.60 10.46
CA SER A 16 40.99 18.12 9.09
C SER A 16 41.40 17.03 8.11
N ASN A 17 40.46 16.58 7.27
CA ASN A 17 40.82 16.28 5.89
C ASN A 17 39.76 16.80 4.92
N VAL A 18 40.21 17.76 4.12
CA VAL A 18 39.48 18.52 3.11
C VAL A 18 39.78 17.90 1.76
N THR A 19 38.70 17.70 0.98
CA THR A 19 38.53 17.71 -0.48
C THR A 19 39.74 17.54 -1.41
N SER A 20 39.58 16.70 -2.46
CA SER A 20 39.85 17.10 -3.86
C SER A 20 39.50 16.01 -4.90
N PRO A 21 39.37 16.38 -6.19
CA PRO A 21 38.25 16.00 -7.06
C PRO A 21 38.61 14.98 -8.16
N SER A 22 37.61 14.53 -8.92
CA SER A 22 37.85 13.99 -10.26
C SER A 22 36.84 14.56 -11.26
N SER A 23 37.35 15.33 -12.22
CA SER A 23 36.65 15.68 -13.45
C SER A 23 37.68 15.88 -14.57
N ALA A 24 37.34 15.29 -15.72
CA ALA A 24 37.44 15.82 -17.08
C ALA A 24 38.01 14.79 -18.08
N ALA A 25 37.21 14.44 -19.09
CA ALA A 25 37.62 14.54 -20.49
C ALA A 25 36.40 14.43 -21.43
N ASP A 26 36.36 15.39 -22.35
CA ASP A 26 35.50 15.60 -23.50
C ASP A 26 35.93 14.73 -24.70
N ALA A 27 34.97 14.31 -25.54
CA ALA A 27 35.15 14.21 -26.99
C ALA A 27 33.80 14.05 -27.73
N THR A 28 33.74 14.77 -28.84
CA THR A 28 32.62 15.08 -29.72
C THR A 28 32.38 14.06 -30.85
N ALA A 29 31.16 14.12 -31.42
CA ALA A 29 30.76 13.91 -32.84
C ALA A 29 29.65 12.88 -33.07
N VAL A 30 28.52 13.32 -33.64
CA VAL A 30 27.84 12.83 -34.88
C VAL A 30 26.57 13.68 -35.10
N THR A 31 26.59 14.66 -36.01
CA THR A 31 26.06 14.65 -37.39
C THR A 31 24.53 14.69 -37.51
N GLU A 32 24.11 15.70 -38.26
CA GLU A 32 22.75 16.07 -38.66
C GLU A 32 22.03 14.98 -39.48
N GLY A 33 20.72 14.91 -39.29
CA GLY A 33 19.80 14.05 -40.03
C GLY A 33 18.41 14.67 -40.03
N ASP A 34 18.18 15.50 -41.03
CA ASP A 34 16.91 16.08 -41.47
C ASP A 34 15.93 15.00 -41.96
N SER A 35 14.70 15.01 -41.44
CA SER A 35 13.48 14.76 -42.23
C SER A 35 12.19 14.84 -41.40
N ALA A 36 11.33 15.77 -41.83
CA ALA A 36 9.89 15.65 -42.07
C ALA A 36 9.02 15.00 -40.97
N ASP A 37 8.17 15.79 -40.31
CA ASP A 37 6.81 16.08 -40.81
C ASP A 37 5.98 14.82 -41.00
N THR A 38 5.14 14.49 -40.02
CA THR A 38 3.79 14.04 -40.35
C THR A 38 2.81 14.43 -39.25
N THR A 39 1.75 15.05 -39.73
CA THR A 39 0.62 15.66 -39.04
C THR A 39 -0.25 14.65 -38.30
N ASP A 40 -0.74 15.11 -37.14
CA ASP A 40 -2.10 14.93 -36.62
C ASP A 40 -3.10 14.27 -37.58
N THR A 41 -3.70 13.16 -37.16
CA THR A 41 -4.99 12.72 -37.68
C THR A 41 -5.73 11.99 -36.56
N GLY A 42 -6.87 12.59 -36.20
CA GLY A 42 -7.74 12.18 -35.12
C GLY A 42 -8.28 10.76 -35.24
N ASN A 43 -8.54 10.18 -34.06
CA ASN A 43 -9.26 8.93 -33.90
C ASN A 43 -10.69 9.25 -33.43
N ASP A 44 -11.57 9.51 -34.39
CA ASP A 44 -13.01 9.54 -34.21
C ASP A 44 -13.64 8.64 -35.27
N ALA A 45 -14.14 7.48 -34.84
CA ALA A 45 -15.48 6.97 -35.16
C ALA A 45 -15.61 5.48 -34.82
N GLN A 46 -16.36 5.23 -33.74
CA GLN A 46 -17.53 4.35 -33.70
C GLN A 46 -17.42 2.92 -34.29
N GLN A 47 -17.68 1.94 -33.43
CA GLN A 47 -18.78 1.01 -33.73
C GLN A 47 -19.50 0.56 -32.46
N SER A 48 -20.80 0.86 -32.44
CA SER A 48 -21.81 0.33 -31.54
C SER A 48 -22.46 -0.91 -32.17
N SER A 49 -22.87 -1.87 -31.33
CA SER A 49 -23.82 -2.94 -31.61
C SER A 49 -24.41 -3.33 -30.25
N ASP A 50 -25.60 -2.82 -29.91
CA ASP A 50 -26.93 -3.40 -30.11
C ASP A 50 -27.21 -4.65 -29.24
N GLY A 51 -28.32 -4.59 -28.49
CA GLY A 51 -29.15 -5.77 -28.30
C GLY A 51 -29.25 -6.39 -26.90
N SER A 52 -30.05 -5.74 -26.04
CA SER A 52 -31.17 -6.36 -25.31
C SER A 52 -30.98 -7.69 -24.55
N SER A 53 -31.19 -7.66 -23.23
CA SER A 53 -32.20 -8.53 -22.61
C SER A 53 -32.61 -8.04 -21.23
N THR A 54 -33.87 -7.59 -21.16
CA THR A 54 -34.66 -7.45 -19.94
C THR A 54 -35.12 -8.84 -19.50
N ALA A 55 -34.92 -9.18 -18.22
CA ALA A 55 -35.74 -10.19 -17.55
C ALA A 55 -35.87 -9.82 -16.07
N VAL A 56 -37.04 -9.29 -15.73
CA VAL A 56 -37.57 -9.21 -14.38
C VAL A 56 -37.94 -10.63 -13.91
N SER A 57 -37.65 -10.95 -12.65
CA SER A 57 -38.41 -11.98 -11.93
C SER A 57 -38.31 -11.73 -10.43
N SER A 58 -39.37 -11.13 -9.89
CA SER A 58 -39.73 -11.26 -8.47
C SER A 58 -40.51 -12.57 -8.31
N GLU A 59 -40.22 -13.39 -7.30
CA GLU A 59 -41.08 -13.57 -6.11
C GLU A 59 -40.64 -14.77 -5.23
N ALA A 60 -40.57 -14.50 -3.92
CA ALA A 60 -40.85 -15.34 -2.74
C ALA A 60 -40.41 -16.82 -2.63
N ALA A 61 -39.71 -17.15 -1.52
CA ALA A 61 -40.28 -17.92 -0.40
C ALA A 61 -39.27 -18.11 0.76
N ALA A 62 -39.82 -18.30 1.95
CA ALA A 62 -39.22 -18.21 3.29
C ALA A 62 -38.28 -19.35 3.71
N VAL A 63 -37.43 -19.10 4.72
CA VAL A 63 -37.19 -20.01 5.87
C VAL A 63 -36.56 -19.28 7.05
N THR A 64 -36.88 -19.79 8.23
CA THR A 64 -36.51 -19.40 9.59
C THR A 64 -35.19 -20.03 10.07
N GLU A 65 -34.64 -19.40 11.12
CA GLU A 65 -33.67 -19.89 12.13
C GLU A 65 -32.16 -19.86 11.83
N ALA A 66 -31.46 -19.59 12.93
CA ALA A 66 -30.08 -19.19 13.09
C ALA A 66 -29.07 -20.27 12.72
N GLU A 67 -27.93 -19.85 12.17
CA GLU A 67 -26.58 -20.34 12.47
C GLU A 67 -25.55 -19.34 11.90
N GLY A 68 -24.37 -19.24 12.52
CA GLY A 68 -23.40 -18.18 12.31
C GLY A 68 -22.91 -18.03 10.87
N ASP A 69 -23.42 -17.01 10.18
CA ASP A 69 -22.97 -16.56 8.87
C ASP A 69 -21.74 -15.66 9.06
N SER A 70 -20.56 -16.26 9.04
CA SER A 70 -19.39 -15.53 8.55
C SER A 70 -19.55 -15.48 7.03
N PRO A 71 -19.85 -14.33 6.42
CA PRO A 71 -20.00 -14.28 4.98
C PRO A 71 -18.69 -14.72 4.35
N ASP A 72 -18.79 -15.80 3.58
CA ASP A 72 -17.76 -16.36 2.71
C ASP A 72 -17.17 -15.22 1.86
N THR A 73 -16.00 -14.73 2.29
CA THR A 73 -15.31 -13.58 1.70
C THR A 73 -14.52 -13.97 0.44
N ALA A 74 -14.98 -14.97 -0.31
CA ALA A 74 -14.26 -15.50 -1.46
C ALA A 74 -14.58 -14.75 -2.77
N ALA A 75 -15.65 -13.95 -2.82
CA ALA A 75 -16.14 -13.37 -4.07
C ALA A 75 -15.50 -12.02 -4.47
N ASP A 76 -14.92 -11.26 -3.54
CA ASP A 76 -14.30 -9.94 -3.83
C ASP A 76 -12.75 -9.99 -3.91
N SER A 77 -12.17 -11.18 -3.83
CA SER A 77 -10.71 -11.38 -3.80
C SER A 77 -10.00 -11.13 -5.15
N ALA A 78 -10.72 -10.84 -6.24
CA ALA A 78 -10.16 -10.83 -7.59
C ALA A 78 -8.99 -9.85 -7.76
N ASN A 79 -8.98 -8.73 -7.02
CA ASN A 79 -7.93 -7.71 -7.09
C ASN A 79 -7.26 -7.39 -5.74
N GLY A 80 -7.68 -8.01 -4.64
CA GLY A 80 -7.23 -7.64 -3.29
C GLY A 80 -5.72 -7.81 -3.08
N GLY A 81 -5.13 -8.85 -3.69
CA GLY A 81 -3.69 -9.07 -3.67
C GLY A 81 -2.90 -7.98 -4.40
N ASP A 82 -3.38 -7.53 -5.57
CA ASP A 82 -2.71 -6.50 -6.35
C ASP A 82 -2.77 -5.14 -5.65
N VAL A 83 -3.93 -4.78 -5.09
CA VAL A 83 -4.11 -3.57 -4.29
C VAL A 83 -3.23 -3.62 -3.04
N PHE A 84 -3.16 -4.77 -2.37
CA PHE A 84 -2.26 -4.97 -1.24
C PHE A 84 -0.81 -4.67 -1.63
N GLN A 85 -0.33 -5.24 -2.73
CA GLN A 85 1.05 -5.03 -3.18
C GLN A 85 1.33 -3.58 -3.58
N GLN A 86 0.36 -2.91 -4.20
CA GLN A 86 0.52 -1.54 -4.69
C GLN A 86 0.50 -0.50 -3.55
N ALA A 87 -0.37 -0.66 -2.55
CA ALA A 87 -0.65 0.38 -1.56
C ALA A 87 -0.39 -0.03 -0.11
N CYS A 88 -0.56 -1.31 0.24
CA CYS A 88 -0.61 -1.75 1.65
C CYS A 88 0.70 -2.39 2.12
N ALA A 89 1.39 -3.10 1.22
CA ALA A 89 2.56 -3.93 1.52
C ALA A 89 3.74 -3.14 2.11
N MET A 90 3.91 -1.88 1.71
CA MET A 90 4.98 -1.02 2.22
C MET A 90 5.02 -0.95 3.75
N CYS A 91 3.84 -0.95 4.38
CA CYS A 91 3.73 -0.91 5.83
C CYS A 91 3.42 -2.28 6.43
N HIS A 92 2.54 -3.04 5.81
CA HIS A 92 1.98 -4.27 6.40
C HIS A 92 2.81 -5.53 6.14
N THR A 93 3.85 -5.50 5.31
CA THR A 93 4.78 -6.63 5.17
C THR A 93 5.81 -6.66 6.31
N THR A 94 6.33 -5.49 6.69
CA THR A 94 7.42 -5.38 7.69
C THR A 94 6.97 -4.73 9.01
N GLY A 95 5.72 -4.26 9.09
CA GLY A 95 5.14 -3.64 10.27
C GLY A 95 5.66 -2.23 10.53
N VAL A 96 5.87 -1.45 9.47
CA VAL A 96 6.37 -0.07 9.57
C VAL A 96 5.43 0.76 10.45
N ALA A 97 6.01 1.58 11.33
CA ALA A 97 5.27 2.46 12.23
C ALA A 97 4.20 1.73 13.08
N GLY A 98 4.45 0.46 13.43
CA GLY A 98 3.53 -0.36 14.22
C GLY A 98 2.36 -0.95 13.44
N ALA A 99 2.39 -0.91 12.10
CA ALA A 99 1.40 -1.59 11.28
C ALA A 99 1.35 -3.10 11.60
N PRO A 100 0.16 -3.72 11.66
CA PRO A 100 0.05 -5.16 11.85
C PRO A 100 0.63 -5.89 10.63
N LYS A 101 1.60 -6.77 10.89
CA LYS A 101 2.24 -7.58 9.85
C LYS A 101 1.27 -8.62 9.31
N VAL A 102 1.09 -8.70 8.00
CA VAL A 102 0.31 -9.80 7.40
C VAL A 102 0.99 -11.13 7.71
N GLY A 103 0.19 -12.13 8.11
CA GLY A 103 0.67 -13.43 8.58
C GLY A 103 1.02 -13.49 10.06
N ASP A 104 1.00 -12.37 10.79
CA ASP A 104 1.19 -12.35 12.23
C ASP A 104 -0.13 -12.63 12.95
N ILE A 105 -0.48 -13.91 13.06
CA ILE A 105 -1.74 -14.39 13.65
C ILE A 105 -2.07 -13.69 14.98
N PRO A 106 -1.19 -13.63 16.01
CA PRO A 106 -1.55 -12.99 17.28
C PRO A 106 -1.79 -11.47 17.15
N ALA A 107 -1.17 -10.80 16.18
CA ALA A 107 -1.48 -9.40 15.89
C ALA A 107 -2.88 -9.23 15.25
N TRP A 108 -3.34 -10.22 14.50
CA TRP A 108 -4.60 -10.17 13.74
C TRP A 108 -5.81 -10.74 14.46
N GLU A 109 -5.66 -11.67 15.41
CA GLU A 109 -6.79 -12.28 16.15
C GLU A 109 -7.74 -11.23 16.74
N ASN A 110 -7.22 -10.29 17.53
CA ASN A 110 -8.04 -9.23 18.15
C ASN A 110 -8.61 -8.24 17.14
N ARG A 111 -8.03 -8.12 15.94
CA ARG A 111 -8.51 -7.23 14.88
C ARG A 111 -9.66 -7.88 14.14
N ILE A 112 -9.51 -9.15 13.79
CA ILE A 112 -10.54 -9.95 13.13
C ILE A 112 -11.76 -10.10 14.05
N ALA A 113 -11.55 -10.25 15.36
CA ALA A 113 -12.63 -10.32 16.35
C ALA A 113 -13.50 -9.07 16.43
N GLN A 114 -13.01 -7.91 15.97
CA GLN A 114 -13.81 -6.68 15.92
C GLN A 114 -14.78 -6.65 14.73
N GLY A 115 -14.64 -7.58 13.77
CA GLY A 115 -15.50 -7.70 12.61
C GLY A 115 -14.96 -6.98 11.36
N ALA A 116 -15.37 -7.48 10.20
CA ALA A 116 -14.89 -7.01 8.89
C ALA A 116 -15.28 -5.56 8.60
N GLU A 117 -16.52 -5.16 8.92
CA GLU A 117 -17.01 -3.79 8.66
C GLU A 117 -16.16 -2.71 9.37
N MET A 118 -15.72 -3.00 10.59
CA MET A 118 -14.87 -2.09 11.35
C MET A 118 -13.49 -1.96 10.68
N LEU A 119 -12.88 -3.09 10.28
CA LEU A 119 -11.60 -3.10 9.57
C LEU A 119 -11.68 -2.32 8.25
N TYR A 120 -12.74 -2.51 7.49
CA TYR A 120 -12.98 -1.76 6.26
C TYR A 120 -13.12 -0.26 6.54
N ASN A 121 -13.89 0.11 7.56
CA ASN A 121 -14.07 1.51 7.92
C ASN A 121 -12.75 2.18 8.27
N HIS A 122 -11.90 1.51 9.06
CA HIS A 122 -10.57 1.99 9.43
C HIS A 122 -9.63 2.08 8.22
N ALA A 123 -9.69 1.12 7.30
CA ALA A 123 -8.87 1.14 6.10
C ALA A 123 -9.29 2.24 5.11
N ILE A 124 -10.59 2.46 4.94
CA ILE A 124 -11.15 3.46 4.01
C ILE A 124 -10.96 4.87 4.57
N ASN A 125 -11.37 5.11 5.82
CA ASN A 125 -11.37 6.45 6.42
C ASN A 125 -10.06 6.81 7.11
N GLY A 126 -9.15 5.85 7.24
CA GLY A 126 -7.95 5.98 8.05
C GLY A 126 -8.24 5.72 9.53
N PHE A 127 -7.18 5.39 10.26
CA PHE A 127 -7.28 5.03 11.67
C PHE A 127 -6.04 5.46 12.43
N GLN A 128 -6.25 6.11 13.57
CA GLN A 128 -5.20 6.41 14.53
C GLN A 128 -5.40 5.50 15.74
N GLY A 129 -4.57 4.47 15.87
CA GLY A 129 -4.59 3.55 17.00
C GLY A 129 -3.36 3.70 17.90
N GLU A 130 -3.28 2.87 18.94
CA GLU A 130 -2.12 2.85 19.84
C GLU A 130 -0.80 2.52 19.11
N ALA A 131 -0.86 1.65 18.10
CA ALA A 131 0.34 1.19 17.41
C ALA A 131 0.88 2.20 16.39
N GLY A 132 0.02 3.05 15.83
CA GLY A 132 0.41 3.97 14.77
C GLY A 132 -0.78 4.60 14.03
N LEU A 133 -0.45 5.27 12.93
CA LEU A 133 -1.41 5.89 12.02
C LEU A 133 -1.52 5.06 10.74
N MET A 134 -2.73 4.65 10.40
CA MET A 134 -3.09 4.14 9.08
C MET A 134 -3.74 5.30 8.28
N PRO A 135 -3.12 5.76 7.19
CA PRO A 135 -3.72 6.79 6.35
C PRO A 135 -5.00 6.28 5.65
N PRO A 136 -5.95 7.17 5.31
CA PRO A 136 -7.15 6.76 4.58
C PRO A 136 -6.78 6.10 3.24
N LYS A 137 -7.49 5.01 2.91
CA LYS A 137 -7.30 4.20 1.70
C LYS A 137 -5.85 3.73 1.50
N GLY A 138 -5.15 3.45 2.62
CA GLY A 138 -3.73 3.06 2.58
C GLY A 138 -2.80 4.15 2.03
N GLY A 139 -3.25 5.41 1.98
CA GLY A 139 -2.50 6.52 1.38
C GLY A 139 -2.69 6.66 -0.14
N ASN A 140 -3.49 5.79 -0.77
CA ASN A 140 -3.82 5.87 -2.19
C ASN A 140 -5.31 6.24 -2.37
N MET A 141 -5.57 7.54 -2.52
CA MET A 141 -6.94 8.06 -2.67
C MET A 141 -7.60 7.71 -4.01
N SER A 142 -6.84 7.16 -4.96
CA SER A 142 -7.36 6.73 -6.27
C SER A 142 -8.06 5.36 -6.21
N LEU A 143 -7.85 4.58 -5.15
CA LEU A 143 -8.52 3.28 -4.98
C LEU A 143 -10.03 3.48 -4.81
N SER A 144 -10.85 2.53 -5.24
CA SER A 144 -12.25 2.49 -4.82
C SER A 144 -12.37 1.94 -3.39
N ASP A 145 -13.53 2.13 -2.75
CA ASP A 145 -13.74 1.55 -1.41
C ASP A 145 -13.79 0.01 -1.47
N ASP A 146 -14.29 -0.55 -2.57
CA ASP A 146 -14.34 -1.99 -2.79
C ASP A 146 -12.93 -2.57 -2.99
N ASP A 147 -12.05 -1.89 -3.71
CA ASP A 147 -10.62 -2.28 -3.83
C ASP A 147 -9.94 -2.34 -2.45
N VAL A 148 -10.25 -1.38 -1.57
CA VAL A 148 -9.70 -1.34 -0.21
C VAL A 148 -10.26 -2.50 0.63
N ARG A 149 -11.56 -2.81 0.51
CA ARG A 149 -12.17 -3.97 1.19
C ARG A 149 -11.52 -5.28 0.75
N ALA A 150 -11.40 -5.49 -0.56
CA ALA A 150 -10.73 -6.66 -1.13
C ALA A 150 -9.27 -6.81 -0.62
N ALA A 151 -8.54 -5.71 -0.49
CA ALA A 151 -7.19 -5.74 0.08
C ALA A 151 -7.18 -6.10 1.57
N VAL A 152 -8.11 -5.56 2.36
CA VAL A 152 -8.26 -5.93 3.78
C VAL A 152 -8.59 -7.42 3.91
N ASP A 153 -9.47 -7.95 3.07
CA ASP A 153 -9.82 -9.38 3.05
C ASP A 153 -8.63 -10.26 2.71
N HIS A 154 -7.84 -9.87 1.70
CA HIS A 154 -6.61 -10.54 1.36
C HIS A 154 -5.61 -10.60 2.53
N MET A 155 -5.50 -9.52 3.31
CA MET A 155 -4.62 -9.46 4.49
C MET A 155 -5.16 -10.31 5.65
N VAL A 156 -6.47 -10.24 5.90
CA VAL A 156 -7.14 -11.05 6.91
C VAL A 156 -7.01 -12.54 6.59
N ASN A 157 -7.25 -12.95 5.35
CA ASN A 157 -7.16 -14.34 4.92
C ASN A 157 -5.75 -14.92 5.05
N GLN A 158 -4.71 -14.10 4.92
CA GLN A 158 -3.33 -14.51 5.15
C GLN A 158 -2.93 -14.54 6.63
N SER A 159 -3.77 -14.04 7.54
CA SER A 159 -3.45 -13.84 8.95
C SER A 159 -4.41 -14.56 9.91
N ARG A 160 -5.14 -15.57 9.40
CA ARG A 160 -5.99 -16.47 10.17
C ARG A 160 -5.28 -17.77 10.50
#